data_AF-A0A932SZL8-F1
#
_entry.id   AF-A0A932SZL8-F1
#
_cell.length_a   1.000
_cell.length_b   1.000
_cell.length_c   1.000
_cell.angle_alpha   90.00
_cell.angle_beta   90.00
_cell.angle_gamma   90.00
#
_symmetry.space_group_name_H-M   'P 1'
#
loop_
_entity.id
_entity.type
_entity.pdbx_description
1 polymer ?
#
loop_
_entity_poly.entity_id
_entity_poly.type
_entity_poly.pdbx_seq_one_letter_code
_entity_poly.pdbx_strand_id
1 'polypeptide(L)'
;MLRRGGVIGGSSAGATIQGDYLVRGSPLGNEDMMAAGYERGFAFLPGTAIDQHFAQRKRFRDMTGVVAAHPQLLGIGLDETTAIVVQGHVAEVVGKNKVHFYDRTKPVADGEPDYVSVSAGQKYDLVARRVEAAP
;
A
#
# COMPACT_ATOMS: atom_id res chain seq x y z
N MET A 1 -9.68 19.24 -6.12
CA MET A 1 -9.86 19.04 -4.67
C MET A 1 -8.52 19.07 -3.94
N LEU A 2 -7.65 18.07 -4.13
CA LEU A 2 -6.30 18.03 -3.52
C LEU A 2 -5.45 19.28 -3.84
N ARG A 3 -5.36 19.69 -5.11
CA ARG A 3 -4.65 20.93 -5.53
C ARG A 3 -5.17 22.24 -4.94
N ARG A 4 -6.32 22.20 -4.25
CA ARG A 4 -6.94 23.37 -3.59
C ARG A 4 -6.94 23.23 -2.05
N GLY A 5 -6.11 22.34 -1.50
CA GLY A 5 -6.01 22.11 -0.05
C GLY A 5 -7.10 21.21 0.54
N GLY A 6 -7.93 20.56 -0.28
CA GLY A 6 -8.91 19.59 0.20
C GLY A 6 -8.27 18.24 0.55
N VAL A 7 -8.89 17.48 1.46
CA VAL A 7 -8.42 16.17 1.92
C VAL A 7 -9.32 15.06 1.37
N ILE A 8 -8.73 14.00 0.82
CA ILE A 8 -9.43 12.77 0.42
C ILE A 8 -9.05 11.67 1.41
N GLY A 9 -10.03 10.87 1.84
CA GLY A 9 -9.83 9.75 2.75
C GLY A 9 -10.67 8.55 2.33
N GLY A 10 -10.27 7.36 2.74
CA GLY A 10 -10.99 6.13 2.44
C GLY A 10 -10.54 4.99 3.35
N SER A 11 -11.48 4.10 3.66
CA SER A 11 -11.27 2.89 4.46
C SER A 11 -11.69 1.67 3.65
N SER A 12 -11.05 0.51 3.91
CA SER A 12 -11.30 -0.74 3.18
C SER A 12 -11.20 -0.50 1.67
N ALA A 13 -12.21 -0.88 0.86
CA ALA A 13 -12.22 -0.61 -0.59
C ALA A 13 -11.94 0.86 -0.96
N GLY A 14 -12.34 1.81 -0.10
CA GLY A 14 -12.05 3.23 -0.29
C GLY A 14 -10.57 3.60 -0.10
N ALA A 15 -9.79 2.80 0.64
CA ALA A 15 -8.33 2.94 0.70
C ALA A 15 -7.68 2.36 -0.56
N THR A 16 -8.10 1.16 -0.99
CA THR A 16 -7.61 0.50 -2.21
C THR A 16 -7.77 1.37 -3.45
N ILE A 17 -8.93 2.02 -3.61
CA ILE A 17 -9.22 2.81 -4.81
C ILE A 17 -8.37 4.08 -4.95
N GLN A 18 -7.67 4.51 -3.90
CA GLN A 18 -6.80 5.68 -3.97
C GLN A 18 -5.50 5.41 -4.74
N GLY A 19 -5.08 4.15 -4.83
CA GLY A 19 -3.89 3.74 -5.57
C GLY A 19 -4.06 3.84 -7.08
N ASP A 20 -2.97 3.56 -7.79
CA ASP A 20 -2.97 3.45 -9.26
C ASP A 20 -3.48 2.07 -9.70
N TYR A 21 -3.10 1.04 -8.94
CA TYR A 21 -3.52 -0.34 -9.14
C TYR A 21 -4.45 -0.83 -8.03
N LEU A 22 -5.58 -1.45 -8.40
CA LEU A 22 -6.52 -2.07 -7.48
C LEU A 22 -6.09 -3.50 -7.17
N VAL A 23 -5.61 -3.71 -5.94
CA VAL A 23 -5.41 -5.05 -5.37
C VAL A 23 -6.76 -5.60 -4.96
N ARG A 24 -7.39 -6.37 -5.85
CA ARG A 24 -8.76 -6.87 -5.62
C ARG A 24 -9.06 -8.18 -6.32
N GLY A 25 -10.00 -8.88 -5.68
CA GLY A 25 -10.74 -10.02 -6.20
C GLY A 25 -11.55 -9.74 -7.46
N SER A 26 -11.72 -10.78 -8.28
CA SER A 26 -12.70 -10.81 -9.35
C SER A 26 -14.11 -10.72 -8.77
N PRO A 27 -15.09 -10.13 -9.48
CA PRO A 27 -16.50 -10.22 -9.10
C PRO A 27 -17.01 -11.67 -8.95
N LEU A 28 -16.33 -12.64 -9.59
CA LEU A 28 -16.68 -14.06 -9.58
C LEU A 28 -15.92 -14.87 -8.52
N GLY A 29 -14.95 -14.27 -7.83
CA GLY A 29 -14.11 -14.93 -6.82
C GLY A 29 -13.10 -13.98 -6.20
N ASN A 30 -12.96 -14.03 -4.88
CA ASN A 30 -12.21 -13.04 -4.09
C ASN A 30 -10.85 -13.54 -3.58
N GLU A 31 -10.31 -14.60 -4.18
CA GLU A 31 -9.02 -15.18 -3.80
C GLU A 31 -7.88 -14.68 -4.69
N ASP A 32 -8.15 -14.39 -5.97
CA ASP A 32 -7.17 -13.80 -6.89
C ASP A 32 -7.15 -12.28 -6.74
N MET A 33 -6.08 -11.72 -6.19
CA MET A 33 -5.93 -10.29 -5.94
C MET A 33 -5.50 -9.46 -7.17
N MET A 34 -5.41 -10.10 -8.35
CA MET A 34 -5.09 -9.46 -9.63
C MET A 34 -6.20 -9.69 -10.67
N ALA A 35 -7.42 -9.28 -10.34
CA ALA A 35 -8.57 -9.42 -11.23
C ALA A 35 -8.40 -8.67 -12.56
N ALA A 36 -8.21 -9.43 -13.64
CA ALA A 36 -8.05 -8.90 -14.99
C ALA A 36 -9.24 -8.02 -15.40
N GLY A 37 -8.94 -6.83 -15.95
CA GLY A 37 -9.92 -5.81 -16.35
C GLY A 37 -10.42 -4.90 -15.21
N TYR A 38 -10.00 -5.13 -13.96
CA TYR A 38 -10.39 -4.35 -12.79
C TYR A 38 -9.19 -3.70 -12.08
N GLU A 39 -8.10 -3.44 -12.80
CA GLU A 39 -6.81 -3.04 -12.23
C GLU A 39 -6.74 -1.55 -11.93
N ARG A 40 -7.54 -0.70 -12.56
CA ARG A 40 -7.34 0.76 -12.51
C ARG A 40 -8.04 1.42 -11.32
N GLY A 41 -7.26 2.06 -10.45
CA GLY A 41 -7.74 2.93 -9.38
C GLY A 41 -7.90 4.38 -9.81
N PHE A 42 -8.12 5.27 -8.85
CA PHE A 42 -8.25 6.72 -9.10
C PHE A 42 -6.90 7.45 -9.14
N ALA A 43 -5.80 6.78 -8.79
CA ALA A 43 -4.45 7.32 -8.82
C ALA A 43 -4.30 8.64 -8.04
N PHE A 44 -5.01 8.77 -6.91
CA PHE A 44 -4.79 9.88 -5.97
C PHE A 44 -3.44 9.76 -5.27
N LEU A 45 -2.95 8.53 -5.08
CA LEU A 45 -1.59 8.20 -4.71
C LEU A 45 -0.92 7.41 -5.86
N PRO A 46 -0.39 8.09 -6.88
CA PRO A 46 0.07 7.45 -8.11
C PRO A 46 1.27 6.51 -7.87
N GLY A 47 1.38 5.46 -8.68
CA GLY A 47 2.47 4.48 -8.58
C GLY A 47 2.35 3.52 -7.38
N THR A 48 1.17 3.42 -6.76
CA THR A 48 0.93 2.53 -5.60
C THR A 48 -0.15 1.49 -5.85
N ALA A 49 -0.02 0.35 -5.17
CA ALA A 49 -1.04 -0.67 -5.04
C ALA A 49 -1.39 -0.81 -3.56
N ILE A 50 -2.63 -0.50 -3.17
CA ILE A 50 -3.03 -0.42 -1.75
C ILE A 50 -3.97 -1.58 -1.41
N ASP A 51 -3.60 -2.37 -0.40
CA ASP A 51 -4.42 -3.44 0.14
C ASP A 51 -4.74 -3.21 1.62
N GLN A 52 -5.87 -3.74 2.07
CA GLN A 52 -6.59 -3.37 3.28
C GLN A 52 -7.09 -4.61 4.01
N HIS A 53 -7.19 -4.53 5.34
CA HIS A 53 -7.31 -5.69 6.22
C HIS A 53 -6.14 -6.68 6.00
N PHE A 54 -4.95 -6.14 5.78
CA PHE A 54 -3.84 -6.84 5.13
C PHE A 54 -3.38 -8.08 5.89
N ALA A 55 -2.84 -7.90 7.10
CA ALA A 55 -2.43 -9.03 7.92
C ALA A 55 -3.62 -9.90 8.37
N GLN A 56 -4.79 -9.29 8.59
CA GLN A 56 -5.99 -10.00 9.04
C GLN A 56 -6.50 -11.00 7.99
N ARG A 57 -6.26 -10.72 6.71
CA ARG A 57 -6.56 -11.61 5.59
C ARG A 57 -5.37 -12.42 5.10
N LYS A 58 -4.22 -12.35 5.77
CA LYS A 58 -2.97 -13.08 5.43
C LYS A 58 -2.44 -12.77 4.02
N ARG A 59 -2.61 -11.53 3.54
CA ARG A 59 -2.33 -11.13 2.14
C ARG A 59 -0.88 -10.80 1.81
N PHE A 60 0.05 -11.18 2.67
CA PHE A 60 1.49 -10.94 2.45
C PHE A 60 1.97 -11.52 1.11
N ARG A 61 1.64 -12.80 0.85
CA ARG A 61 2.03 -13.48 -0.40
C ARG A 61 1.31 -12.91 -1.62
N ASP A 62 0.07 -12.47 -1.47
CA ASP A 62 -0.69 -11.88 -2.56
C ASP A 62 -0.04 -10.57 -3.01
N MET A 63 0.36 -9.72 -2.05
CA MET A 63 1.09 -8.48 -2.36
C MET A 63 2.46 -8.76 -2.97
N THR A 64 3.20 -9.76 -2.48
CA THR A 64 4.44 -10.22 -3.14
C THR A 64 4.19 -10.55 -4.62
N GLY A 65 3.10 -11.26 -4.92
CA GLY A 65 2.69 -11.57 -6.30
C GLY A 65 2.39 -10.32 -7.13
N VAL A 66 1.62 -9.38 -6.57
CA VAL A 66 1.28 -8.10 -7.22
C VAL A 66 2.54 -7.31 -7.58
N VAL A 67 3.46 -7.10 -6.64
CA VAL A 67 4.67 -6.32 -6.92
C VAL A 67 5.69 -7.08 -7.77
N ALA A 68 5.66 -8.41 -7.78
CA ALA A 68 6.46 -9.21 -8.71
C ALA A 68 5.96 -9.06 -10.16
N ALA A 69 4.64 -9.03 -10.37
CA ALA A 69 4.03 -8.78 -11.67
C ALA A 69 4.14 -7.30 -12.11
N HIS A 70 4.17 -6.38 -11.14
CA HIS A 70 4.20 -4.93 -11.36
C HIS A 70 5.30 -4.24 -10.54
N PRO A 71 6.59 -4.48 -10.87
CA PRO A 71 7.73 -4.03 -10.06
C PRO A 71 7.88 -2.50 -9.97
N GLN A 72 7.23 -1.75 -10.86
CA GLN A 72 7.17 -0.29 -10.81
C GLN A 72 6.33 0.23 -9.63
N LEU A 73 5.35 -0.55 -9.15
CA LEU A 73 4.45 -0.15 -8.08
C LEU A 73 5.12 -0.27 -6.72
N LEU A 74 4.77 0.65 -5.81
CA LEU A 74 4.97 0.47 -4.38
C LEU A 74 3.73 -0.24 -3.82
N GLY A 75 3.91 -1.47 -3.32
CA GLY A 75 2.84 -2.20 -2.64
C GLY A 75 2.68 -1.69 -1.21
N ILE A 76 1.45 -1.42 -0.77
CA ILE A 76 1.14 -0.89 0.56
C ILE A 76 0.05 -1.76 1.19
N GLY A 77 0.43 -2.56 2.19
CA GLY A 77 -0.49 -3.34 3.01
C GLY A 77 -0.88 -2.59 4.27
N LEU A 78 -2.15 -2.22 4.40
CA LEU A 78 -2.73 -1.57 5.57
C LEU A 78 -3.44 -2.59 6.47
N ASP A 79 -2.93 -2.74 7.69
CA ASP A 79 -3.62 -3.51 8.71
C ASP A 79 -4.91 -2.82 9.19
N GLU A 80 -5.82 -3.60 9.76
CA GLU A 80 -7.02 -3.05 10.42
C GLU A 80 -6.68 -1.99 11.46
N THR A 81 -7.59 -1.04 11.67
CA THR A 81 -7.42 0.06 12.64
C THR A 81 -6.12 0.86 12.43
N THR A 82 -5.60 0.88 11.20
CA THR A 82 -4.36 1.57 10.82
C THR A 82 -4.56 2.29 9.49
N ALA A 83 -3.95 3.46 9.34
CA ALA A 83 -3.99 4.26 8.13
C ALA A 83 -2.64 4.93 7.89
N ILE A 84 -2.46 5.45 6.68
CA ILE A 84 -1.41 6.42 6.38
C ILE A 84 -2.05 7.79 6.15
N VAL A 85 -1.45 8.82 6.74
CA VAL A 85 -1.72 10.22 6.40
C VAL A 85 -0.59 10.68 5.48
N VAL A 86 -0.92 11.00 4.23
CA VAL A 86 0.07 11.40 3.24
C VAL A 86 0.07 12.92 3.08
N GLN A 87 1.24 13.53 3.28
CA GLN A 87 1.50 14.95 3.02
C GLN A 87 2.72 15.07 2.11
N GLY A 88 2.52 15.60 0.90
CA GLY A 88 3.56 15.59 -0.12
C GLY A 88 3.95 14.15 -0.49
N HIS A 89 5.19 13.78 -0.21
CA HIS A 89 5.74 12.42 -0.46
C HIS A 89 5.92 11.60 0.83
N VAL A 90 5.51 12.13 1.99
CA VAL A 90 5.71 11.47 3.27
C VAL A 90 4.39 10.86 3.74
N ALA A 91 4.43 9.56 4.06
CA ALA A 91 3.33 8.83 4.66
C ALA A 91 3.61 8.63 6.16
N GLU A 92 2.80 9.24 7.01
CA GLU A 92 2.81 9.00 8.46
C GLU A 92 1.85 7.86 8.79
N VAL A 93 2.33 6.84 9.50
CA VAL A 93 1.49 5.74 9.95
C VAL A 93 0.76 6.15 11.22
N VAL A 94 -0.56 6.03 11.21
CA VAL A 94 -1.43 6.32 12.36
C VAL A 94 -2.32 5.12 12.68
N GLY A 95 -2.70 4.95 13.94
CA GLY A 95 -3.60 3.88 14.38
C GLY A 95 -2.93 2.89 15.32
N LYS A 96 -3.36 1.63 15.28
CA LYS A 96 -2.99 0.62 16.28
C LYS A 96 -2.00 -0.44 15.81
N ASN A 97 -1.91 -0.69 14.51
CA ASN A 97 -1.07 -1.74 13.95
C ASN A 97 -0.02 -1.14 12.99
N LYS A 98 0.35 -1.90 11.95
CA LYS A 98 1.46 -1.57 11.06
C LYS A 98 0.99 -1.35 9.63
N VAL A 99 1.87 -0.74 8.85
CA VAL A 99 1.77 -0.66 7.40
C VAL A 99 2.99 -1.35 6.81
N HIS A 100 2.76 -2.15 5.76
CA HIS A 100 3.78 -2.97 5.13
C HIS A 100 4.06 -2.43 3.72
N PHE A 101 5.29 -1.97 3.47
CA PHE A 101 5.70 -1.39 2.21
C PHE A 101 6.57 -2.36 1.42
N TYR A 102 6.14 -2.69 0.20
CA TYR A 102 6.82 -3.60 -0.72
C TYR A 102 7.46 -2.80 -1.85
N ASP A 103 8.79 -2.78 -1.87
CA ASP A 103 9.58 -2.04 -2.86
C ASP A 103 10.43 -3.00 -3.70
N ARG A 104 10.10 -3.13 -4.98
CA ARG A 104 10.84 -3.97 -5.94
C ARG A 104 11.91 -3.23 -6.73
N THR A 105 12.14 -1.94 -6.46
CA THR A 105 13.29 -1.21 -7.02
C THR A 105 14.59 -1.56 -6.31
N LYS A 106 14.51 -2.21 -5.14
CA LYS A 106 15.65 -2.69 -4.36
C LYS A 106 15.69 -4.22 -4.38
N PRO A 107 16.89 -4.84 -4.35
CA PRO A 107 17.00 -6.27 -4.17
C PRO A 107 16.40 -6.70 -2.83
N VAL A 108 15.67 -7.81 -2.84
CA VAL A 108 15.26 -8.50 -1.60
C VAL A 108 16.38 -9.47 -1.24
N ALA A 109 16.92 -9.33 -0.03
CA ALA A 109 17.96 -10.22 0.46
C ALA A 109 17.39 -11.61 0.76
N ASP A 110 18.19 -12.65 0.50
CA ASP A 110 17.78 -14.03 0.77
C ASP A 110 17.46 -14.23 2.26
N GLY A 111 16.27 -14.78 2.54
CA GLY A 111 15.80 -15.05 3.90
C GLY A 111 15.16 -13.88 4.63
N GLU A 112 15.21 -12.66 4.07
CA GLU A 112 14.55 -11.48 4.64
C GLU A 112 13.15 -11.27 4.03
N PRO A 113 12.22 -10.63 4.76
CA PRO A 113 10.95 -10.20 4.18
C PRO A 113 11.15 -9.26 2.98
N ASP A 114 10.33 -9.40 1.95
CA ASP A 114 10.30 -8.51 0.78
C ASP A 114 9.57 -7.18 1.03
N TYR A 115 9.27 -6.88 2.30
CA TYR A 115 8.58 -5.69 2.75
C TYR A 115 9.20 -5.10 4.01
N VAL A 116 9.02 -3.79 4.18
CA VAL A 116 9.34 -3.08 5.41
C VAL A 116 8.06 -2.79 6.18
N SER A 117 8.01 -3.17 7.46
CA SER A 117 6.88 -2.87 8.34
C SER A 117 7.13 -1.60 9.14
N VAL A 118 6.19 -0.66 9.09
CA VAL A 118 6.26 0.65 9.73
C VAL A 118 5.13 0.75 10.75
N SER A 119 5.46 1.11 11.98
CA SER A 119 4.51 1.17 13.10
C SER A 119 3.92 2.57 13.24
N ALA A 120 2.80 2.68 13.95
CA ALA A 120 2.18 3.97 14.25
C ALA A 120 3.18 4.97 14.87
N GLY A 121 3.12 6.23 14.43
CA GLY A 121 4.03 7.30 14.82
C GLY A 121 5.31 7.40 13.97
N GLN A 122 5.60 6.39 13.14
CA GLN A 122 6.73 6.43 12.20
C GLN A 122 6.29 6.94 10.82
N LYS A 123 7.27 7.39 10.04
CA LYS A 123 7.08 7.96 8.70
C LYS A 123 7.83 7.16 7.65
N TYR A 124 7.28 7.14 6.44
CA TYR A 124 7.88 6.52 5.27
C TYR A 124 7.88 7.51 4.10
N ASP A 125 9.05 7.70 3.50
CA ASP A 125 9.21 8.50 2.29
C ASP A 125 8.83 7.64 1.07
N LEU A 126 7.71 7.98 0.42
CA LEU A 126 7.14 7.25 -0.72
C LEU A 126 7.99 7.36 -1.99
N VAL A 127 8.84 8.40 -2.10
CA VAL A 127 9.71 8.63 -3.27
C VAL A 127 11.07 7.98 -3.06
N ALA A 128 11.72 8.21 -1.91
CA ALA A 128 12.99 7.56 -1.56
C ALA A 128 12.83 6.09 -1.15
N ARG A 129 11.58 5.64 -0.96
CA ARG A 129 11.17 4.28 -0.59
C ARG A 129 11.90 3.78 0.66
N ARG A 130 11.86 4.56 1.74
CA ARG A 130 12.53 4.23 3.02
C ARG A 130 11.80 4.82 4.21
N VAL A 131 11.98 4.20 5.38
CA VAL A 131 11.53 4.75 6.65
C VAL A 131 12.36 6.00 6.95
N GLU A 132 11.70 7.08 7.36
CA GLU A 132 12.40 8.27 7.84
C GLU A 132 12.96 7.98 9.24
N ALA A 133 14.18 8.47 9.50
CA ALA A 133 14.72 8.42 10.85
C ALA A 133 13.78 9.17 11.80
N ALA A 134 13.58 8.61 13.01
CA ALA A 134 12.91 9.36 14.05
C ALA A 134 13.71 10.67 14.29
N PRO A 135 13.01 11.81 14.50
CA PRO A 135 13.67 13.08 14.80
C PRO A 135 14.51 13.01 16.09
#